data_AF-A0A8T2MZS8-F1
#
_entry.id   AF-A0A8T2MZS8-F1
#
_cell.length_a   1.000
_cell.length_b   1.000
_cell.length_c   1.000
_cell.angle_alpha   90.00
_cell.angle_beta   90.00
_cell.angle_gamma   90.00
#
_symmetry.space_group_name_H-M   'P 1'
#
loop_
_entity.id
_entity.type
_entity.pdbx_description
1 polymer ?
#
loop_
_entity_poly.entity_id
_entity_poly.type
_entity_poly.pdbx_seq_one_letter_code
_entity_poly.pdbx_strand_id
1 'polypeptide(L)'
;MAQALSEEEFHRMQAQLLELRTQNYQLSDDLRKNTAELNAVRQKISTLEKDYIKAQKALSKSKKAQEVDALLSENEMLQGKLHSQEDDFRLQNSTLMQELSKLCSQIEQLEQENTGLKEGRGLQPAASSPTSSPVDGELLRLQAENSALQKKMAALQEGYEKEVQSQKGVEANDEKASETHGQMDSNGVQSHVEASVKGEDSADGATDQMETKCTKLEQRVKELSEVELQLHTEVEEKRLLKEQLQALESSKNTDMTKLQEELAKLSDKLKKKQER
;
A
#
# COMPACT_ATOMS: atom_id res chain seq x y z
N MET A 1 65.88 -56.54 3.11
CA MET A 1 66.64 -55.74 2.11
C MET A 1 66.33 -54.29 2.40
N ALA A 2 67.23 -53.58 3.08
CA ALA A 2 67.15 -52.14 3.20
C ALA A 2 67.90 -51.56 2.01
N GLN A 3 67.17 -51.01 1.04
CA GLN A 3 67.76 -50.25 -0.04
C GLN A 3 68.29 -48.97 0.60
N ALA A 4 69.61 -48.81 0.63
CA ALA A 4 70.22 -47.58 1.12
C ALA A 4 69.81 -46.44 0.18
N LEU A 5 69.32 -45.34 0.75
CA LEU A 5 69.02 -44.12 0.00
C LEU A 5 70.26 -43.71 -0.81
N SER A 6 70.06 -43.32 -2.05
CA SER A 6 71.14 -42.69 -2.81
C SER A 6 71.55 -41.38 -2.14
N GLU A 7 72.81 -40.99 -2.30
CA GLU A 7 73.34 -39.76 -1.71
C GLU A 7 72.52 -38.53 -2.11
N GLU A 8 72.04 -38.48 -3.36
CA GLU A 8 71.18 -37.42 -3.87
C GLU A 8 69.81 -37.38 -3.18
N GLU A 9 69.18 -38.54 -2.95
CA GLU A 9 67.91 -38.64 -2.22
C GLU A 9 68.04 -38.22 -0.75
N PHE A 10 69.17 -38.56 -0.11
CA PHE A 10 69.47 -38.13 1.25
C PHE A 10 69.59 -36.61 1.35
N HIS A 11 70.32 -35.96 0.45
CA HIS A 11 70.44 -34.50 0.42
C HIS A 11 69.09 -33.82 0.14
N ARG A 12 68.30 -34.35 -0.81
CA ARG A 12 66.95 -33.84 -1.10
C ARG A 12 66.05 -33.90 0.14
N MET A 13 66.06 -35.03 0.85
CA MET A 13 65.28 -35.21 2.07
C MET A 13 65.75 -34.28 3.20
N GLN A 14 67.07 -34.09 3.34
CA GLN A 14 67.63 -33.16 4.33
C GLN A 14 67.21 -31.70 4.05
N ALA A 15 67.23 -31.29 2.77
CA ALA A 15 66.78 -29.95 2.36
C ALA A 15 65.28 -29.75 2.65
N GLN A 16 64.45 -30.74 2.32
CA GLN A 16 63.00 -30.69 2.63
C GLN A 16 62.74 -30.63 4.14
N LEU A 17 63.49 -31.38 4.95
CA LEU A 17 63.34 -31.34 6.41
C LEU A 17 63.70 -29.96 6.98
N LEU A 18 64.75 -29.33 6.46
CA LEU A 18 65.16 -27.99 6.86
C LEU A 18 64.13 -26.93 6.44
N GLU A 19 63.58 -27.06 5.23
CA GLU A 19 62.52 -26.20 4.73
C GLU A 19 61.27 -26.31 5.60
N LEU A 20 60.79 -27.53 5.87
CA LEU A 20 59.65 -27.79 6.74
C LEU A 20 59.87 -27.24 8.15
N ARG A 21 61.08 -27.37 8.70
CA ARG A 21 61.43 -26.82 10.02
C ARG A 21 61.35 -25.30 10.02
N THR A 22 61.89 -24.66 8.99
CA THR A 22 61.82 -23.20 8.81
C THR A 22 60.38 -22.73 8.69
N GLN A 23 59.57 -23.39 7.87
CA GLN A 23 58.15 -23.11 7.73
C GLN A 23 57.39 -23.28 9.06
N ASN A 24 57.70 -24.33 9.82
CA ASN A 24 57.06 -24.58 11.11
C ASN A 24 57.36 -23.47 12.14
N TYR A 25 58.59 -22.96 12.18
CA TYR A 25 58.94 -21.81 13.02
C TYR A 25 58.19 -20.54 12.58
N GLN A 26 58.16 -20.27 11.28
CA GLN A 26 57.45 -19.10 10.74
C GLN A 26 55.96 -19.14 11.08
N LEU A 27 55.30 -20.29 10.84
CA LEU A 27 53.90 -20.49 11.18
C LEU A 27 53.62 -20.36 12.68
N SER A 28 54.53 -20.86 13.53
CA SER A 28 54.39 -20.74 14.98
C SER A 28 54.48 -19.29 15.45
N ASP A 29 55.37 -18.51 14.84
CA ASP A 29 55.51 -17.08 15.14
C ASP A 29 54.30 -16.28 14.66
N ASP A 30 53.81 -16.58 13.46
CA ASP A 30 52.61 -15.94 12.91
C ASP A 30 51.35 -16.31 13.71
N LEU A 31 51.24 -17.56 14.17
CA LEU A 31 50.16 -17.98 15.07
C LEU A 31 50.21 -17.19 16.40
N ARG A 32 51.40 -16.96 16.95
CA ARG A 32 51.58 -16.16 18.17
C ARG A 32 51.15 -14.71 17.94
N LYS A 33 51.56 -14.09 16.83
CA LYS A 33 51.16 -12.72 16.45
C LYS A 33 49.64 -12.61 16.26
N ASN A 34 49.06 -13.49 15.45
CA ASN A 34 47.62 -13.53 15.20
C ASN A 34 46.81 -13.73 16.49
N THR A 35 47.30 -14.57 17.41
CA THR A 35 46.68 -14.77 18.72
C THR A 35 46.70 -13.49 19.56
N ALA A 36 47.82 -12.76 19.57
CA ALA A 36 47.94 -11.50 20.28
C ALA A 36 47.00 -10.42 19.69
N GLU A 37 46.95 -10.31 18.36
CA GLU A 37 46.06 -9.39 17.66
C GLU A 37 44.58 -9.71 17.90
N LEU A 38 44.22 -11.00 17.82
CA LEU A 38 42.86 -11.45 18.11
C LEU A 38 42.43 -11.06 19.53
N ASN A 39 43.31 -11.23 20.51
CA ASN A 39 43.03 -10.83 21.89
C ASN A 39 42.91 -9.31 22.04
N ALA A 40 43.75 -8.54 21.37
CA ALA A 40 43.68 -7.08 21.36
C ALA A 40 42.35 -6.58 20.75
N VAL A 41 41.92 -7.16 19.64
CA VAL A 41 40.63 -6.83 19.00
C VAL A 41 39.46 -7.22 19.91
N ARG A 42 39.48 -8.41 20.52
CA ARG A 42 38.45 -8.83 21.49
C ARG A 42 38.34 -7.88 22.67
N GLN A 43 39.47 -7.43 23.21
CA GLN A 43 39.48 -6.46 24.30
C GLN A 43 38.92 -5.11 23.85
N LYS A 44 39.28 -4.66 22.64
CA LYS A 44 38.73 -3.43 22.04
C LYS A 44 37.22 -3.51 21.86
N ILE A 45 36.70 -4.63 21.37
CA ILE A 45 35.26 -4.89 21.25
C ILE A 45 34.59 -4.77 22.61
N SER A 46 35.11 -5.46 23.64
CA SER A 46 34.54 -5.40 24.99
C SER A 46 34.51 -3.99 25.57
N THR A 47 35.53 -3.17 25.31
CA THR A 47 35.55 -1.76 25.72
C THR A 47 34.48 -0.95 24.99
N LEU A 48 34.40 -1.09 23.66
CA LEU A 48 33.41 -0.40 22.85
C LEU A 48 31.97 -0.77 23.23
N GLU A 49 31.69 -2.04 23.53
CA GLU A 49 30.38 -2.49 24.01
C GLU A 49 29.97 -1.79 25.31
N LYS A 50 30.91 -1.68 26.27
CA LYS A 50 30.66 -0.98 27.54
C LYS A 50 30.38 0.49 27.31
N ASP A 51 31.12 1.14 26.42
CA ASP A 51 30.96 2.56 26.15
C ASP A 51 29.68 2.84 25.34
N TYR A 52 29.30 1.95 24.43
CA TYR A 52 28.01 1.96 23.74
C TYR A 52 26.84 1.90 24.75
N ILE A 53 26.87 0.95 25.68
CA ILE A 53 25.82 0.83 26.71
C ILE A 53 25.74 2.08 27.59
N LYS A 54 26.88 2.69 27.95
CA LYS A 54 26.90 3.94 28.71
C LYS A 54 26.30 5.09 27.90
N ALA A 55 26.69 5.23 26.63
CA ALA A 55 26.16 6.26 25.73
C ALA A 55 24.65 6.09 25.54
N GLN A 56 24.18 4.86 25.35
CA GLN A 56 22.76 4.54 25.24
C GLN A 56 21.99 4.93 26.51
N LYS A 57 22.52 4.63 27.69
CA LYS A 57 21.91 5.05 28.98
C LYS A 57 21.94 6.56 29.19
N ALA A 58 22.98 7.25 28.72
CA ALA A 58 23.05 8.70 28.79
C ALA A 58 22.03 9.34 27.85
N LEU A 59 21.89 8.81 26.64
CA LEU A 59 20.89 9.24 25.66
C LEU A 59 19.48 9.03 26.19
N SER A 60 19.16 7.84 26.72
CA SER A 60 17.83 7.53 27.24
C SER A 60 17.43 8.38 28.46
N LYS A 61 18.41 8.86 29.23
CA LYS A 61 18.20 9.78 30.36
C LYS A 61 18.26 11.25 29.97
N SER A 62 18.67 11.55 28.74
CA SER A 62 18.79 12.92 28.26
C SER A 62 17.39 13.51 28.13
N LYS A 63 17.10 14.53 28.95
CA LYS A 63 15.84 15.27 28.87
C LYS A 63 15.59 15.82 27.47
N LYS A 64 16.65 16.28 26.79
CA LYS A 64 16.54 16.82 25.44
C LYS A 64 16.10 15.77 24.42
N ALA A 65 16.54 14.52 24.55
CA ALA A 65 16.09 13.44 23.66
C ALA A 65 14.61 13.12 23.90
N GLN A 66 14.22 12.97 25.18
CA GLN A 66 12.82 12.73 25.55
C GLN A 66 11.89 13.88 25.14
N GLU A 67 12.35 15.13 25.24
CA GLU A 67 11.60 16.31 24.81
C GLU A 67 11.41 16.33 23.30
N VAL A 68 12.44 15.98 22.52
CA VAL A 68 12.32 15.84 21.06
C VAL A 68 11.31 14.75 20.70
N ASP A 69 11.39 13.57 21.34
CA ASP A 69 10.45 12.47 21.08
C ASP A 69 9.00 12.87 21.43
N ALA A 70 8.81 13.60 22.55
CA ALA A 70 7.50 14.11 22.94
C ALA A 70 6.95 15.14 21.95
N LEU A 71 7.80 16.08 21.49
CA LEU A 71 7.42 17.08 20.50
C LEU A 71 7.07 16.45 19.15
N LEU A 72 7.80 15.41 18.73
CA LEU A 72 7.47 14.67 17.51
C LEU A 72 6.11 13.98 17.63
N SER A 73 5.84 13.29 18.74
CA SER A 73 4.53 12.65 18.98
C SER A 73 3.38 13.67 19.03
N GLU A 74 3.60 14.83 19.66
CA GLU A 74 2.60 15.91 19.65
C GLU A 74 2.38 16.46 18.24
N ASN A 75 3.45 16.65 17.47
CA ASN A 75 3.33 17.14 16.09
C ASN A 75 2.53 16.16 15.22
N GLU A 76 2.80 14.86 15.31
CA GLU A 76 2.04 13.82 14.61
C GLU A 76 0.56 13.84 15.00
N MET A 77 0.26 13.97 16.30
CA MET A 77 -1.12 14.08 16.78
C MET A 77 -1.82 15.32 16.22
N LEU A 78 -1.13 16.46 16.23
CA LEU A 78 -1.68 17.72 15.73
C LEU A 78 -1.91 17.68 14.21
N GLN A 79 -0.99 17.08 13.46
CA GLN A 79 -1.17 16.85 12.03
C GLN A 79 -2.38 15.96 11.75
N GLY A 80 -2.55 14.86 12.50
CA GLY A 80 -3.73 14.01 12.37
C GLY A 80 -5.04 14.74 12.67
N LYS A 81 -5.07 15.59 13.69
CA LYS A 81 -6.24 16.44 14.00
C LYS A 81 -6.52 17.45 12.90
N LEU A 82 -5.47 18.11 12.37
CA LEU A 82 -5.60 19.07 11.29
C LEU A 82 -6.20 18.39 10.05
N HIS A 83 -5.69 17.22 9.67
CA HIS A 83 -6.17 16.49 8.51
C HIS A 83 -7.64 16.06 8.66
N SER A 84 -8.01 15.54 9.84
CA SER A 84 -9.41 15.22 10.13
C SER A 84 -10.33 16.44 10.02
N GLN A 85 -9.87 17.62 10.47
CA GLN A 85 -10.64 18.86 10.32
C GLN A 85 -10.73 19.33 8.87
N GLU A 86 -9.67 19.18 8.09
CA GLU A 86 -9.67 19.49 6.66
C GLU A 86 -10.66 18.59 5.90
N ASP A 87 -10.73 17.30 6.25
CA ASP A 87 -11.67 16.35 5.67
C ASP A 87 -13.12 16.69 6.04
N ASP A 88 -13.39 17.03 7.31
CA ASP A 88 -14.71 17.49 7.75
C ASP A 88 -15.13 18.76 7.01
N PHE A 89 -14.22 19.72 6.85
CA PHE A 89 -14.49 20.96 6.11
C PHE A 89 -14.77 20.70 4.64
N ARG A 90 -14.00 19.81 4.00
CA ARG A 90 -14.24 19.38 2.61
C ARG A 90 -15.60 18.72 2.45
N LEU A 91 -15.97 17.82 3.36
CA LEU A 91 -17.26 17.15 3.36
C LEU A 91 -18.41 18.15 3.55
N GLN A 92 -18.26 19.08 4.51
CA GLN A 92 -19.25 20.13 4.75
C GLN A 92 -19.43 21.02 3.51
N ASN A 93 -18.33 21.42 2.87
CA ASN A 93 -18.37 22.25 1.67
C ASN A 93 -19.06 21.50 0.50
N SER A 94 -18.70 20.23 0.28
CA SER A 94 -19.36 19.39 -0.73
C SER A 94 -20.86 19.24 -0.47
N THR A 95 -21.25 18.98 0.77
CA THR A 95 -22.67 18.86 1.17
C THR A 95 -23.42 20.17 0.93
N LEU A 96 -22.82 21.30 1.29
CA LEU A 96 -23.42 22.62 1.06
C LEU A 96 -23.65 22.89 -0.43
N MET A 97 -22.67 22.57 -1.28
CA MET A 97 -22.79 22.74 -2.73
C MET A 97 -23.89 21.86 -3.34
N GLN A 98 -24.05 20.63 -2.83
CA GLN A 98 -25.14 19.73 -3.25
C GLN A 98 -26.51 20.29 -2.87
N GLU A 99 -26.68 20.75 -1.62
CA GLU A 99 -27.94 21.33 -1.17
C GLU A 99 -28.28 22.64 -1.92
N LEU A 100 -27.28 23.48 -2.21
CA LEU A 100 -27.47 24.66 -3.07
C LEU A 100 -27.97 24.27 -4.46
N SER A 101 -27.34 23.27 -5.09
CA SER A 101 -27.73 22.79 -6.42
C SER A 101 -29.15 22.23 -6.43
N LYS A 102 -29.53 21.51 -5.37
CA LYS A 102 -30.89 20.98 -5.19
C LYS A 102 -31.92 22.10 -5.03
N LEU A 103 -31.60 23.12 -4.24
CA LEU A 103 -32.49 24.26 -4.05
C LEU A 103 -32.67 25.06 -5.35
N CYS A 104 -31.60 25.28 -6.12
CA CYS A 104 -31.70 25.89 -7.46
C CYS A 104 -32.62 25.07 -8.38
N SER A 105 -32.44 23.75 -8.43
CA SER A 105 -33.28 22.87 -9.24
C SER A 105 -34.75 22.93 -8.83
N GLN A 106 -35.02 22.99 -7.53
CA GLN A 106 -36.39 23.10 -7.00
C GLN A 106 -37.03 24.46 -7.33
N ILE A 107 -36.26 25.55 -7.26
CA ILE A 107 -36.72 26.88 -7.67
C ILE A 107 -37.07 26.87 -9.16
N GLU A 108 -36.18 26.34 -10.01
CA GLU A 108 -36.43 26.24 -11.45
C GLU A 108 -37.70 25.42 -11.76
N GLN A 109 -37.91 24.29 -11.07
CA GLN A 109 -39.13 23.50 -11.21
C GLN A 109 -40.39 24.27 -10.81
N LEU A 110 -40.36 24.96 -9.66
CA LEU A 110 -41.50 25.76 -9.19
C LEU A 110 -41.78 26.97 -10.10
N GLU A 111 -40.75 27.55 -10.71
CA GLU A 111 -40.90 28.62 -11.70
C GLU A 111 -41.56 28.10 -12.99
N GLN A 112 -41.16 26.91 -13.46
CA GLN A 112 -41.79 26.23 -14.60
C GLN A 112 -43.26 25.86 -14.31
N GLU A 113 -43.56 25.33 -13.12
CA GLU A 113 -44.94 25.02 -12.73
C GLU A 113 -45.79 26.30 -12.65
N ASN A 114 -45.26 27.37 -12.05
CA ASN A 114 -45.96 28.65 -11.99
C ASN A 114 -46.21 29.26 -13.37
N THR A 115 -45.26 29.15 -14.30
CA THR A 115 -45.45 29.62 -15.67
C THR A 115 -46.49 28.76 -16.39
N GLY A 116 -46.40 27.43 -16.31
CA GLY A 116 -47.40 26.52 -16.89
C GLY A 116 -48.82 26.75 -16.33
N LEU A 117 -48.96 26.99 -15.03
CA LEU A 117 -50.25 27.33 -14.42
C LEU A 117 -50.76 28.71 -14.88
N LYS A 118 -49.89 29.70 -15.06
CA LYS A 118 -50.27 31.02 -15.60
C LYS A 118 -50.69 30.93 -17.08
N GLU A 119 -49.99 30.13 -17.87
CA GLU A 119 -50.32 29.88 -19.28
C GLU A 119 -51.63 29.08 -19.42
N GLY A 120 -51.83 28.04 -18.59
CA GLY A 120 -53.07 27.27 -18.52
C GLY A 120 -54.29 28.04 -18.00
N ARG A 121 -54.08 29.15 -17.28
CA ARG A 121 -55.14 30.03 -16.75
C ARG A 121 -55.43 31.24 -17.63
N GLY A 122 -54.62 31.48 -18.69
CA GLY A 122 -54.64 32.72 -19.47
C GLY A 122 -55.56 32.75 -20.68
N LEU A 123 -56.01 31.61 -21.22
CA LEU A 123 -56.78 31.58 -22.47
C LEU A 123 -57.78 30.41 -22.51
N GLN A 124 -59.01 30.63 -22.04
CA GLN A 124 -60.16 29.89 -22.56
C GLN A 124 -61.40 30.80 -22.68
N PRO A 125 -61.72 31.28 -23.90
CA PRO A 125 -63.10 31.38 -24.34
C PRO A 125 -63.59 29.99 -24.77
N ALA A 126 -64.83 29.68 -24.40
CA ALA A 126 -65.52 28.43 -24.67
C ALA A 126 -65.38 27.93 -26.12
N ALA A 127 -64.80 26.75 -26.31
CA ALA A 127 -65.07 25.90 -27.47
C ALA A 127 -64.75 24.43 -27.15
N SER A 128 -65.75 23.59 -27.34
CA SER A 128 -65.79 22.15 -27.15
C SER A 128 -64.85 21.37 -28.07
N SER A 129 -64.03 20.47 -27.51
CA SER A 129 -63.49 19.25 -28.16
C SER A 129 -62.88 18.31 -27.08
N PRO A 130 -63.07 16.98 -27.15
CA PRO A 130 -62.50 16.04 -26.20
C PRO A 130 -61.04 15.81 -26.57
N THR A 131 -60.14 16.57 -25.95
CA THR A 131 -58.71 16.26 -26.01
C THR A 131 -58.47 15.14 -25.01
N SER A 132 -58.30 13.90 -25.50
CA SER A 132 -57.77 12.83 -24.66
C SER A 132 -56.41 13.29 -24.16
N SER A 133 -56.27 13.40 -22.84
CA SER A 133 -55.06 13.92 -22.22
C SER A 133 -53.90 12.93 -22.47
N PRO A 134 -52.63 13.37 -22.50
CA PRO A 134 -51.48 12.47 -22.56
C PRO A 134 -51.49 11.41 -21.46
N VAL A 135 -52.11 11.74 -20.33
CA VAL A 135 -52.34 10.86 -19.17
C VAL A 135 -53.26 9.68 -19.52
N ASP A 136 -54.24 9.86 -20.42
CA ASP A 136 -55.14 8.77 -20.84
C ASP A 136 -54.41 7.70 -21.67
N GLY A 137 -53.45 8.11 -22.51
CA GLY A 137 -52.62 7.18 -23.29
C GLY A 137 -51.64 6.39 -22.42
N GLU A 138 -51.05 7.04 -21.42
CA GLU A 138 -50.17 6.41 -20.45
C GLU A 138 -50.93 5.46 -19.51
N LEU A 139 -52.13 5.86 -19.06
CA LEU A 139 -53.02 5.01 -18.27
C LEU A 139 -53.41 3.75 -19.04
N LEU A 140 -53.75 3.88 -20.32
CA LEU A 140 -54.11 2.74 -21.16
C LEU A 140 -52.92 1.78 -21.37
N ARG A 141 -51.70 2.32 -21.53
CA ARG A 141 -50.46 1.54 -21.63
C ARG A 141 -50.15 0.80 -20.33
N LEU A 142 -50.21 1.49 -19.19
CA LEU A 142 -50.03 0.88 -17.86
C LEU A 142 -51.11 -0.16 -17.57
N GLN A 143 -52.34 0.04 -18.05
CA GLN A 143 -53.42 -0.94 -17.91
C GLN A 143 -53.18 -2.19 -18.78
N ALA A 144 -52.66 -2.02 -20.00
CA ALA A 144 -52.23 -3.14 -20.84
C ALA A 144 -51.06 -3.90 -20.21
N GLU A 145 -50.08 -3.20 -19.64
CA GLU A 145 -48.94 -3.80 -18.93
C GLU A 145 -49.40 -4.55 -17.67
N ASN A 146 -50.27 -3.95 -16.86
CA ASN A 146 -50.88 -4.63 -15.71
C ASN A 146 -51.64 -5.90 -16.13
N SER A 147 -52.41 -5.84 -17.22
CA SER A 147 -53.14 -7.00 -17.72
C SER A 147 -52.19 -8.10 -18.23
N ALA A 148 -51.07 -7.72 -18.85
CA ALA A 148 -50.03 -8.66 -19.28
C ALA A 148 -49.30 -9.30 -18.08
N LEU A 149 -48.97 -8.51 -17.05
CA LEU A 149 -48.37 -9.00 -15.81
C LEU A 149 -49.32 -9.92 -15.04
N GLN A 150 -50.60 -9.57 -14.94
CA GLN A 150 -51.62 -10.44 -14.34
C GLN A 150 -51.75 -11.77 -15.09
N LYS A 151 -51.71 -11.76 -16.43
CA LYS A 151 -51.67 -13.00 -17.22
C LYS A 151 -50.42 -13.83 -16.97
N LYS A 152 -49.24 -13.19 -16.87
CA LYS A 152 -47.99 -13.88 -16.54
C LYS A 152 -48.03 -14.49 -15.14
N MET A 153 -48.53 -13.74 -14.15
CA MET A 153 -48.73 -14.20 -12.78
C MET A 153 -49.68 -15.41 -12.73
N ALA A 154 -50.81 -15.34 -13.44
CA ALA A 154 -51.77 -16.44 -13.52
C ALA A 154 -51.16 -17.68 -14.21
N ALA A 155 -50.41 -17.50 -15.29
CA ALA A 155 -49.74 -18.61 -15.99
C ALA A 155 -48.66 -19.27 -15.12
N LEU A 156 -47.91 -18.49 -14.33
CA LEU A 156 -46.95 -19.01 -13.37
C LEU A 156 -47.63 -19.74 -12.21
N GLN A 157 -48.75 -19.22 -11.70
CA GLN A 157 -49.56 -19.90 -10.69
C GLN A 157 -50.14 -21.22 -11.21
N GLU A 158 -50.70 -21.24 -12.43
CA GLU A 158 -51.22 -22.45 -13.06
C GLU A 158 -50.10 -23.48 -13.32
N GLY A 159 -48.92 -23.01 -13.74
CA GLY A 159 -47.74 -23.85 -13.87
C GLY A 159 -47.32 -24.49 -12.54
N TYR A 160 -47.30 -23.69 -11.47
CA TYR A 160 -46.98 -24.18 -10.13
C TYR A 160 -48.04 -25.17 -9.61
N GLU A 161 -49.32 -24.92 -9.82
CA GLU A 161 -50.40 -25.84 -9.46
C GLU A 161 -50.32 -27.16 -10.23
N LYS A 162 -49.97 -27.11 -11.53
CA LYS A 162 -49.75 -28.32 -12.35
C LYS A 162 -48.53 -29.11 -11.90
N GLU A 163 -47.43 -28.43 -11.55
CA GLU A 163 -46.22 -29.07 -11.01
C GLU A 163 -46.51 -29.77 -9.67
N VAL A 164 -47.23 -29.09 -8.78
CA VAL A 164 -47.66 -29.64 -7.48
C VAL A 164 -48.62 -30.83 -7.66
N GLN A 165 -49.54 -30.78 -8.61
CA GLN A 165 -50.41 -31.92 -8.94
C GLN A 165 -49.66 -33.07 -9.59
N SER A 166 -48.65 -32.79 -10.42
CA SER A 166 -47.79 -33.79 -11.04
C SER A 166 -46.91 -34.50 -10.01
N GLN A 167 -46.38 -33.79 -9.01
CA GLN A 167 -45.63 -34.40 -7.89
C GLN A 167 -46.53 -35.30 -7.03
N LYS A 168 -47.77 -34.87 -6.76
CA LYS A 168 -48.75 -35.66 -5.99
C LYS A 168 -49.23 -36.93 -6.72
N GLY A 169 -49.11 -36.98 -8.04
CA GLY A 169 -49.44 -38.16 -8.86
C GLY A 169 -48.34 -39.22 -8.91
N VAL A 170 -47.09 -38.87 -8.55
CA VAL A 170 -45.93 -39.78 -8.60
C VAL A 170 -45.67 -40.47 -7.24
N GLU A 171 -46.20 -39.93 -6.14
CA GLU A 171 -46.03 -40.50 -4.78
C GLU A 171 -46.91 -41.74 -4.48
N ALA A 172 -47.69 -42.24 -5.44
CA ALA A 172 -48.56 -43.42 -5.25
C ALA A 172 -47.94 -44.76 -5.71
N ASN A 173 -46.65 -44.81 -6.04
CA ASN A 173 -45.99 -46.08 -6.36
C ASN A 173 -44.59 -46.18 -5.72
N ASP A 174 -44.49 -47.20 -4.87
CA ASP A 174 -43.33 -47.79 -4.21
C ASP A 174 -42.82 -47.17 -2.89
N GLU A 175 -43.42 -47.70 -1.82
CA GLU A 175 -42.89 -47.83 -0.48
C GLU A 175 -41.59 -48.67 -0.46
N LYS A 176 -40.52 -48.14 0.16
CA LYS A 176 -39.78 -48.91 1.18
C LYS A 176 -38.97 -48.00 2.12
N ALA A 177 -39.49 -47.88 3.34
CA ALA A 177 -38.86 -47.83 4.68
C ALA A 177 -37.36 -47.45 4.79
N SER A 178 -36.87 -46.72 5.80
CA SER A 178 -37.43 -46.19 7.07
C SER A 178 -36.36 -45.26 7.67
N GLU A 179 -36.84 -44.14 8.23
CA GLU A 179 -36.48 -43.46 9.50
C GLU A 179 -35.00 -43.44 9.95
N THR A 180 -34.38 -42.28 10.26
CA THR A 180 -34.69 -41.50 11.47
C THR A 180 -33.91 -40.16 11.50
N HIS A 181 -34.55 -39.15 12.11
CA HIS A 181 -34.02 -37.85 12.59
C HIS A 181 -32.62 -37.94 13.24
N GLY A 182 -31.76 -36.92 13.26
CA GLY A 182 -31.91 -35.50 12.97
C GLY A 182 -30.69 -34.78 13.57
N GLN A 183 -30.59 -33.48 13.31
CA GLN A 183 -29.63 -32.52 13.85
C GLN A 183 -28.35 -32.34 13.02
N MET A 184 -28.34 -31.25 12.25
CA MET A 184 -27.34 -30.88 11.27
C MET A 184 -26.87 -29.46 11.59
N ASP A 185 -25.59 -29.33 11.89
CA ASP A 185 -24.89 -28.06 11.96
C ASP A 185 -24.25 -27.74 10.59
N SER A 186 -24.18 -26.45 10.29
CA SER A 186 -23.31 -25.76 9.33
C SER A 186 -23.81 -25.44 7.91
N ASN A 187 -23.63 -24.15 7.59
CA ASN A 187 -23.47 -23.45 6.32
C ASN A 187 -24.64 -23.28 5.34
N GLY A 188 -25.12 -22.03 5.30
CA GLY A 188 -25.82 -21.46 4.17
C GLY A 188 -24.93 -20.61 3.25
N VAL A 189 -25.52 -20.33 2.09
CA VAL A 189 -25.20 -19.35 1.02
C VAL A 189 -24.23 -19.87 -0.08
N GLN A 190 -24.77 -20.41 -1.19
CA GLN A 190 -25.11 -19.75 -2.49
C GLN A 190 -23.85 -19.28 -3.27
N SER A 191 -23.59 -19.69 -4.51
CA SER A 191 -24.47 -19.61 -5.68
C SER A 191 -23.90 -20.35 -6.91
N HIS A 192 -24.80 -20.63 -7.88
CA HIS A 192 -24.69 -20.83 -9.34
C HIS A 192 -23.28 -20.70 -9.99
N VAL A 193 -22.89 -21.50 -11.00
CA VAL A 193 -23.37 -21.53 -12.41
C VAL A 193 -22.91 -22.83 -13.12
N GLU A 194 -23.67 -23.33 -14.12
CA GLU A 194 -23.23 -23.91 -15.43
C GLU A 194 -24.49 -24.31 -16.25
N ALA A 195 -24.60 -24.32 -17.59
CA ALA A 195 -23.89 -23.70 -18.74
C ALA A 195 -24.60 -24.13 -20.07
N SER A 196 -24.27 -23.42 -21.18
CA SER A 196 -24.31 -23.81 -22.63
C SER A 196 -25.24 -22.94 -23.51
N VAL A 197 -24.82 -21.83 -24.16
CA VAL A 197 -23.94 -21.64 -25.36
C VAL A 197 -24.62 -22.15 -26.65
N LYS A 198 -24.87 -21.39 -27.74
CA LYS A 198 -24.33 -20.13 -28.30
C LYS A 198 -25.28 -19.55 -29.37
N GLY A 199 -25.29 -18.23 -29.56
CA GLY A 199 -25.99 -17.63 -30.71
C GLY A 199 -26.04 -16.10 -30.88
N GLU A 200 -25.34 -15.28 -30.09
CA GLU A 200 -25.16 -13.83 -30.37
C GLU A 200 -23.74 -13.37 -29.93
N ASP A 201 -22.73 -13.72 -30.73
CA ASP A 201 -21.34 -13.29 -30.50
C ASP A 201 -21.13 -11.88 -31.09
N SER A 202 -21.08 -10.83 -30.26
CA SER A 202 -20.26 -9.59 -30.51
C SER A 202 -20.31 -8.53 -29.39
N ALA A 203 -21.26 -8.56 -28.43
CA ALA A 203 -21.36 -7.51 -27.42
C ALA A 203 -20.80 -7.90 -26.03
N ASP A 204 -20.93 -9.16 -25.63
CA ASP A 204 -20.64 -9.60 -24.26
C ASP A 204 -19.13 -9.72 -23.95
N GLY A 205 -18.33 -10.13 -24.95
CA GLY A 205 -16.87 -10.18 -24.83
C GLY A 205 -16.18 -8.80 -24.81
N ALA A 206 -16.90 -7.73 -25.15
CA ALA A 206 -16.37 -6.37 -25.10
C ALA A 206 -16.39 -5.81 -23.67
N THR A 207 -17.40 -6.16 -22.88
CA THR A 207 -17.58 -5.71 -21.49
C THR A 207 -16.55 -6.37 -20.57
N ASP A 208 -16.38 -7.69 -20.66
CA ASP A 208 -15.35 -8.45 -19.92
C ASP A 208 -13.92 -8.03 -20.32
N GLN A 209 -13.67 -7.74 -21.61
CA GLN A 209 -12.39 -7.17 -22.04
C GLN A 209 -12.16 -5.75 -21.51
N MET A 210 -13.21 -4.97 -21.31
CA MET A 210 -13.11 -3.60 -20.83
C MET A 210 -12.85 -3.59 -19.32
N GLU A 211 -13.50 -4.45 -18.54
CA GLU A 211 -13.26 -4.61 -17.11
C GLU A 211 -11.85 -5.15 -16.80
N THR A 212 -11.38 -6.14 -17.56
CA THR A 212 -10.01 -6.65 -17.44
C THR A 212 -8.95 -5.63 -17.88
N LYS A 213 -9.27 -4.71 -18.79
CA LYS A 213 -8.40 -3.57 -19.13
C LYS A 213 -8.44 -2.50 -18.05
N CYS A 214 -9.60 -2.22 -17.46
CA CYS A 214 -9.77 -1.23 -16.39
C CYS A 214 -8.96 -1.63 -15.15
N THR A 215 -9.08 -2.88 -14.71
CA THR A 215 -8.30 -3.43 -13.58
C THR A 215 -6.79 -3.41 -13.84
N LYS A 216 -6.35 -3.72 -15.07
CA LYS A 216 -4.93 -3.60 -15.46
C LYS A 216 -4.43 -2.15 -15.47
N LEU A 217 -5.27 -1.20 -15.89
CA LEU A 217 -4.93 0.23 -15.86
C LEU A 217 -4.85 0.74 -14.42
N GLU A 218 -5.79 0.36 -13.55
CA GLU A 218 -5.75 0.68 -12.12
C GLU A 218 -4.50 0.12 -11.44
N GLN A 219 -4.12 -1.11 -11.76
CA GLN A 219 -2.88 -1.71 -11.28
C GLN A 219 -1.65 -0.92 -11.75
N ARG A 220 -1.64 -0.49 -13.02
CA ARG A 220 -0.56 0.34 -13.57
C ARG A 220 -0.49 1.74 -12.95
N VAL A 221 -1.64 2.32 -12.61
CA VAL A 221 -1.69 3.61 -11.89
C VAL A 221 -1.11 3.46 -10.49
N LYS A 222 -1.43 2.37 -9.77
CA LYS A 222 -0.84 2.09 -8.45
C LYS A 222 0.68 1.89 -8.53
N GLU A 223 1.15 1.10 -9.49
CA GLU A 223 2.59 0.89 -9.74
C GLU A 223 3.30 2.23 -10.05
N LEU A 224 2.69 3.09 -10.87
CA LEU A 224 3.23 4.41 -11.17
C LEU A 224 3.29 5.32 -9.93
N SER A 225 2.23 5.36 -9.12
CA SER A 225 2.22 6.16 -7.89
C SER A 225 3.26 5.68 -6.87
N GLU A 226 3.49 4.36 -6.76
CA GLU A 226 4.55 3.82 -5.91
C GLU A 226 5.95 4.22 -6.40
N VAL A 227 6.19 4.16 -7.72
CA VAL A 227 7.47 4.58 -8.31
C VAL A 227 7.69 6.09 -8.15
N GLU A 228 6.66 6.91 -8.31
CA GLU A 228 6.73 8.36 -8.09
C GLU A 228 7.10 8.69 -6.64
N LEU A 229 6.50 7.97 -5.67
CA LEU A 229 6.81 8.15 -4.25
C LEU A 229 8.26 7.75 -3.93
N GLN A 230 8.73 6.62 -4.46
CA GLN A 230 10.12 6.18 -4.31
C GLN A 230 11.09 7.20 -4.92
N LEU A 231 10.79 7.70 -6.13
CA LEU A 231 11.61 8.72 -6.77
C LEU A 231 11.68 10.00 -5.94
N HIS A 232 10.55 10.45 -5.38
CA HIS A 232 10.55 11.64 -4.52
C HIS A 232 11.39 11.43 -3.25
N THR A 233 11.32 10.25 -2.66
CA THR A 233 12.09 9.88 -1.47
C THR A 233 13.58 9.90 -1.78
N GLU A 234 14.01 9.24 -2.85
CA GLU A 234 15.41 9.20 -3.31
C GLU A 234 15.96 10.60 -3.64
N VAL A 235 15.14 11.47 -4.24
CA VAL A 235 15.53 12.86 -4.54
C VAL A 235 15.77 13.65 -3.26
N GLU A 236 14.90 13.54 -2.27
CA GLU A 236 15.05 14.22 -0.98
C GLU A 236 16.24 13.68 -0.17
N GLU A 237 16.44 12.36 -0.15
CA GLU A 237 17.62 11.75 0.49
C GLU A 237 18.91 12.25 -0.15
N LYS A 238 18.97 12.29 -1.48
CA LYS A 238 20.12 12.82 -2.22
C LYS A 238 20.34 14.30 -1.94
N ARG A 239 19.28 15.09 -1.78
CA ARG A 239 19.36 16.51 -1.40
C ARG A 239 19.97 16.65 0.00
N LEU A 240 19.45 15.91 0.99
CA LEU A 240 19.97 15.93 2.36
C LEU A 240 21.44 15.50 2.43
N LEU A 241 21.82 14.42 1.74
CA LEU A 241 23.21 13.95 1.71
C LEU A 241 24.15 15.01 1.12
N LYS A 242 23.70 15.73 0.08
CA LYS A 242 24.47 16.82 -0.52
C LYS A 242 24.66 17.99 0.46
N GLU A 243 23.62 18.35 1.21
CA GLU A 243 23.70 19.38 2.24
C GLU A 243 24.64 18.97 3.40
N GLN A 244 24.59 17.71 3.84
CA GLN A 244 25.51 17.19 4.86
C GLN A 244 26.96 17.21 4.38
N LEU A 245 27.23 16.82 3.13
CA LEU A 245 28.58 16.88 2.56
C LEU A 245 29.10 18.31 2.49
N GLN A 246 28.26 19.26 2.05
CA GLN A 246 28.65 20.67 1.98
C GLN A 246 28.93 21.25 3.38
N ALA A 247 28.10 20.92 4.37
CA ALA A 247 28.31 21.31 5.76
C ALA A 247 29.64 20.75 6.30
N LEU A 248 29.91 19.46 6.07
CA LEU A 248 31.15 18.81 6.49
C LEU A 248 32.38 19.43 5.82
N GLU A 249 32.29 19.73 4.52
CA GLU A 249 33.37 20.36 3.76
C GLU A 249 33.65 21.78 4.27
N SER A 250 32.61 22.56 4.56
CA SER A 250 32.76 23.90 5.16
C SER A 250 33.39 23.85 6.55
N SER A 251 32.99 22.89 7.40
CA SER A 251 33.58 22.67 8.72
C SER A 251 35.06 22.31 8.60
N LYS A 252 35.39 21.37 7.72
CA LYS A 252 36.77 20.93 7.47
C LYS A 252 37.64 22.09 6.97
N ASN A 253 37.15 22.91 6.05
CA ASN A 253 37.87 24.09 5.56
C ASN A 253 38.11 25.12 6.67
N THR A 254 37.12 25.32 7.54
CA THR A 254 37.24 26.21 8.70
C THR A 254 38.34 25.73 9.66
N ASP A 255 38.35 24.44 9.99
CA ASP A 255 39.34 23.87 10.90
C ASP A 255 40.74 23.82 10.27
N MET A 256 40.84 23.54 8.98
CA MET A 256 42.10 23.65 8.23
C MET A 256 42.67 25.07 8.27
N THR A 257 41.81 26.08 8.11
CA THR A 257 42.23 27.49 8.19
C THR A 257 42.73 27.84 9.60
N LYS A 258 42.03 27.41 10.65
CA LYS A 258 42.48 27.60 12.04
C LYS A 258 43.84 26.96 12.31
N LEU A 259 44.03 25.71 11.86
CA LEU A 259 45.31 25.01 12.03
C LEU A 259 46.44 25.70 11.25
N GLN A 260 46.17 26.22 10.05
CA GLN A 260 47.14 27.01 9.30
C GLN A 260 47.52 28.29 10.04
N GLU A 261 46.56 29.00 10.65
CA GLU A 261 46.85 30.18 11.48
C GLU A 261 47.67 29.84 12.73
N GLU A 262 47.37 28.72 13.40
CA GLU A 262 48.13 28.27 14.55
C GLU A 262 49.56 27.89 14.17
N LEU A 263 49.75 27.18 13.05
CA LEU A 263 51.06 26.88 12.50
C LEU A 263 51.84 28.15 12.18
N ALA A 264 51.22 29.15 11.55
CA ALA A 264 51.85 30.43 11.27
C ALA A 264 52.29 31.14 12.58
N LYS A 265 51.39 31.21 13.57
CA LYS A 265 51.69 31.81 14.89
C LYS A 265 52.83 31.11 15.61
N LEU A 266 52.89 29.77 15.56
CA LEU A 266 53.97 28.99 16.17
C LEU A 266 55.28 29.15 15.41
N SER A 267 55.23 29.19 14.07
CA SER A 267 56.41 29.43 13.22
C SER A 267 57.04 30.80 13.51
N ASP A 268 56.22 31.84 13.63
CA ASP A 268 56.69 33.19 13.98
C ASP A 268 57.30 33.26 15.38
N LYS A 269 56.69 32.56 16.35
CA LYS A 269 57.26 32.44 17.71
C LYS A 269 58.61 31.71 17.69
N LEU A 270 58.76 30.69 16.86
CA LEU A 270 60.00 29.94 16.70
C LEU A 270 61.10 30.82 16.08
N LYS A 271 60.80 31.52 14.98
CA LYS A 271 61.75 32.46 14.34
C LYS A 271 62.23 33.53 15.31
N LYS A 272 61.32 34.18 16.05
CA LYS A 272 61.67 35.17 17.08
C LYS A 272 62.55 34.62 18.21
N LYS A 273 62.49 33.32 18.49
CA LYS A 273 63.39 32.66 19.46
C LYS A 273 64.75 32.31 18.87
N GLN A 274 64.84 32.07 17.56
CA GLN A 274 66.10 31.77 16.87
C GLN A 274 66.92 33.04 16.58
N GLU A 275 66.26 34.21 16.50
CA GLU A 275 66.89 35.52 16.28
C GLU A 275 67.34 36.23 17.58
N ARG A 276 67.09 35.62 18.76
CA ARG A 276 67.55 36.11 20.08
C ARG A 276 68.66 35.23 20.62
#